data_AF-A0AA36C4I6-F1
#
_entry.id   AF-A0AA36C4I6-F1
#
_cell.length_a   1.000
_cell.length_b   1.000
_cell.length_c   1.000
_cell.angle_alpha   90.00
_cell.angle_beta   90.00
_cell.angle_gamma   90.00
#
_symmetry.space_group_name_H-M   'P 1'
#
loop_
_entity.id
_entity.type
_entity.pdbx_description
1 polymer ?
#
loop_
_entity_poly.entity_id
_entity_poly.type
_entity_poly.pdbx_seq_one_letter_code
_entity_poly.pdbx_strand_id
1 'polypeptide(L)'
;MKSAFNGEINWTSHTIKVMLCTSAYTPDQDVHQYKSSVTNEVTGTGYTAGGLTLATPTVNYTAGTNTLVLDGPDLEWSGSTITARYAVIYDATPGTDATRPLIAYSDLGGDVSTTAGKFTITWDTAGIITSTTA
;
A
#
# COMPACT_ATOMS: atom_id res chain seq x y z
N MET A 1 8.66 -9.84 2.79
CA MET A 1 7.98 -10.31 4.03
C MET A 1 8.85 -10.37 5.28
N LYS A 2 10.19 -10.26 5.19
CA LYS A 2 11.09 -10.33 6.37
C LYS A 2 10.68 -9.40 7.52
N SER A 3 10.37 -8.14 7.23
CA SER A 3 9.93 -7.16 8.23
C SER A 3 8.66 -7.55 9.00
N ALA A 4 7.74 -8.30 8.37
CA ALA A 4 6.52 -8.76 9.03
C ALA A 4 6.81 -9.80 10.13
N PHE A 5 7.79 -10.68 9.91
CA PHE A 5 8.17 -11.72 10.87
C PHE A 5 9.22 -11.26 11.89
N ASN A 6 9.83 -10.09 11.67
CA ASN A 6 10.75 -9.45 12.62
C ASN A 6 10.06 -8.50 13.60
N GLY A 7 8.72 -8.39 13.56
CA GLY A 7 7.95 -7.50 14.43
C GLY A 7 8.07 -6.01 14.07
N GLU A 8 8.53 -5.68 12.86
CA GLU A 8 8.63 -4.28 12.39
C GLU A 8 7.27 -3.71 11.99
N ILE A 9 6.30 -4.57 11.65
CA ILE A 9 4.96 -4.19 11.17
C ILE A 9 3.90 -4.63 12.19
N ASN A 10 2.98 -3.73 12.51
CA ASN A 10 1.72 -4.09 13.18
C ASN A 10 0.53 -3.53 12.42
N TRP A 11 -0.18 -4.39 11.70
CA TRP A 11 -1.24 -3.96 10.76
C TRP A 11 -2.32 -3.09 11.39
N THR A 12 -2.70 -3.33 12.65
CA THR A 12 -3.86 -2.65 13.28
C THR A 12 -3.49 -1.51 14.22
N SER A 13 -2.30 -1.53 14.81
CA SER A 13 -1.88 -0.48 15.76
C SER A 13 -0.91 0.54 15.16
N HIS A 14 -0.25 0.21 14.06
CA HIS A 14 0.65 1.12 13.36
C HIS A 14 -0.08 1.96 12.30
N THR A 15 0.57 3.03 11.86
CA THR A 15 0.06 3.88 10.78
C THR A 15 0.40 3.25 9.44
N ILE A 16 -0.58 2.57 8.84
CA ILE A 16 -0.44 1.99 7.50
C ILE A 16 -0.80 3.04 6.45
N LYS A 17 0.07 3.25 5.45
CA LYS A 17 -0.14 4.21 4.37
C LYS A 17 0.01 3.56 3.00
N VAL A 18 -0.64 4.18 2.01
CA VAL A 18 -0.61 3.78 0.62
C VAL A 18 -0.16 4.97 -0.21
N MET A 19 0.99 4.84 -0.87
CA MET A 19 1.51 5.84 -1.82
C MET A 19 1.37 5.34 -3.25
N LEU A 20 1.23 6.28 -4.18
CA LEU A 20 1.12 5.99 -5.61
C LEU A 20 2.45 6.23 -6.29
N CYS A 21 2.84 5.34 -7.20
CA CYS A 21 4.05 5.48 -8.01
C CYS A 21 3.72 5.40 -9.49
N THR A 22 4.50 6.10 -10.31
CA THR A 22 4.37 6.05 -11.78
C THR A 22 4.94 4.74 -12.34
N SER A 23 4.74 4.49 -13.64
CA SER A 23 5.32 3.33 -14.35
C SER A 23 6.84 3.32 -14.42
N ALA A 24 7.51 4.43 -14.07
CA ALA A 24 8.96 4.48 -13.96
C ALA A 24 9.49 3.78 -12.69
N TYR A 25 8.64 3.53 -11.69
CA TYR A 25 9.01 2.69 -10.55
C TYR A 25 8.99 1.21 -10.96
N THR A 26 10.02 0.45 -10.58
CA THR A 26 10.06 -1.00 -10.78
C THR A 26 10.05 -1.68 -9.41
N PRO A 27 8.89 -2.19 -8.94
CA PRO A 27 8.83 -2.92 -7.68
C PRO A 27 9.71 -4.17 -7.73
N ASP A 28 10.59 -4.32 -6.73
CA ASP A 28 11.42 -5.51 -6.55
C ASP A 28 11.21 -6.06 -5.15
N GLN A 29 10.50 -7.18 -5.05
CA GLN A 29 10.14 -7.78 -3.76
C GLN A 29 11.31 -8.50 -3.08
N ASP A 30 12.39 -8.78 -3.82
CA ASP A 30 13.58 -9.47 -3.31
C ASP A 30 14.52 -8.49 -2.61
N VAL A 31 14.64 -7.25 -3.12
CA VAL A 31 15.55 -6.24 -2.55
C VAL A 31 14.88 -5.03 -1.89
N HIS A 32 13.64 -4.67 -2.27
CA HIS A 32 12.98 -3.51 -1.65
C HIS A 32 12.34 -3.90 -0.31
N GLN A 33 12.99 -3.48 0.77
CA GLN A 33 12.50 -3.72 2.14
C GLN A 33 11.84 -2.50 2.76
N TYR A 34 12.35 -1.29 2.49
CA TYR A 34 11.94 -0.06 3.16
C TYR A 34 11.51 1.02 2.16
N LYS A 35 10.73 2.01 2.62
CA LYS A 35 10.25 3.13 1.80
C LYS A 35 11.36 3.85 1.05
N SER A 36 12.58 3.91 1.59
CA SER A 36 13.75 4.48 0.92
C SER A 36 14.11 3.81 -0.40
N SER A 37 13.69 2.56 -0.63
CA SER A 37 13.88 1.83 -1.89
C SER A 37 12.87 2.23 -2.97
N VAL A 38 11.77 2.89 -2.58
CA VAL A 38 10.73 3.28 -3.53
C VAL A 38 11.10 4.58 -4.22
N THR A 39 11.01 4.58 -5.55
CA THR A 39 11.27 5.74 -6.40
C THR A 39 10.02 6.13 -7.17
N ASN A 40 10.06 7.31 -7.81
CA ASN A 40 9.01 7.76 -8.73
C ASN A 40 7.61 7.81 -8.10
N GLU A 41 7.54 8.22 -6.83
CA GLU A 41 6.29 8.60 -6.18
C GLU A 41 5.61 9.70 -6.99
N VAL A 42 4.30 9.56 -7.16
CA VAL A 42 3.48 10.50 -7.94
C VAL A 42 3.52 11.89 -7.33
N THR A 43 3.50 12.90 -8.19
CA THR A 43 3.30 14.30 -7.83
C THR A 43 2.20 14.90 -8.69
N GLY A 44 1.37 15.76 -8.15
CA GLY A 44 0.33 16.47 -8.90
C GLY A 44 -0.78 16.99 -8.01
N THR A 45 -1.72 17.73 -8.61
CA THR A 45 -2.87 18.27 -7.89
C THR A 45 -3.69 17.14 -7.27
N GLY A 46 -4.15 17.33 -6.03
CA GLY A 46 -4.95 16.35 -5.30
C GLY A 46 -4.15 15.17 -4.71
N TYR A 47 -2.82 15.15 -4.86
CA TYR A 47 -1.95 14.13 -4.25
C TYR A 47 -0.93 14.78 -3.30
N THR A 48 -0.82 14.23 -2.08
CA THR A 48 0.19 14.62 -1.10
C THR A 48 1.23 13.50 -1.00
N ALA A 49 2.52 13.86 -1.00
CA ALA A 49 3.61 12.90 -0.86
C ALA A 49 3.49 12.06 0.44
N GLY A 50 3.88 10.80 0.36
CA GLY A 50 3.59 9.76 1.33
C GLY A 50 2.18 9.16 1.21
N GLY A 51 1.32 9.67 0.33
CA GLY A 51 -0.02 9.14 0.06
C GLY A 51 -0.99 9.22 1.24
N LEU A 52 -2.06 8.41 1.18
CA LEU A 52 -3.13 8.38 2.17
C LEU A 52 -2.89 7.32 3.24
N THR A 53 -3.47 7.52 4.41
CA THR A 53 -3.52 6.51 5.48
C THR A 53 -4.66 5.53 5.19
N LEU A 54 -4.39 4.23 5.31
CA LEU A 54 -5.41 3.20 5.30
C LEU A 54 -6.12 3.25 6.67
N ALA A 55 -7.28 3.91 6.74
CA ALA A 55 -8.01 4.05 7.98
C ALA A 55 -8.57 2.70 8.44
N THR A 56 -8.60 2.42 9.74
CA THR A 56 -9.23 1.20 10.31
C THR A 56 -8.81 -0.12 9.62
N PRO A 57 -7.52 -0.42 9.48
CA PRO A 57 -7.06 -1.69 8.94
C PRO A 57 -7.53 -2.85 9.84
N THR A 58 -7.91 -3.98 9.22
CA THR A 58 -8.45 -5.15 9.92
C THR A 58 -7.62 -6.40 9.66
N VAL A 59 -7.65 -7.32 10.63
CA VAL A 59 -7.05 -8.65 10.54
C VAL A 59 -8.15 -9.66 10.84
N ASN A 60 -8.52 -10.47 9.86
CA ASN A 60 -9.61 -11.43 9.96
C ASN A 60 -9.08 -12.85 9.79
N TYR A 61 -9.40 -13.74 10.72
CA TYR A 61 -9.08 -15.17 10.61
C TYR A 61 -10.34 -15.99 10.36
N THR A 62 -10.32 -16.80 9.31
CA THR A 62 -11.42 -17.72 8.97
C THR A 62 -11.02 -19.15 9.28
N ALA A 63 -11.56 -19.71 10.35
CA ALA A 63 -11.22 -21.06 10.83
C ALA A 63 -11.56 -22.19 9.83
N GLY A 64 -12.60 -22.04 9.00
CA GLY A 64 -13.00 -23.06 8.04
C GLY A 64 -12.00 -23.26 6.89
N THR A 65 -11.24 -22.23 6.55
CA THR A 65 -10.23 -22.25 5.47
C THR A 65 -8.81 -22.06 6.00
N ASN A 66 -8.64 -21.85 7.31
CA ASN A 66 -7.37 -21.48 7.95
C ASN A 66 -6.68 -20.30 7.24
N THR A 67 -7.47 -19.29 6.86
CA THR A 67 -6.99 -18.10 6.17
C THR A 67 -6.95 -16.91 7.12
N LEU A 68 -5.83 -16.17 7.09
CA LEU A 68 -5.68 -14.86 7.69
C LEU A 68 -5.71 -13.83 6.57
N VAL A 69 -6.56 -12.82 6.72
CA VAL A 69 -6.72 -11.74 5.75
C VAL A 69 -6.40 -10.41 6.41
N LEU A 70 -5.48 -9.66 5.81
CA LEU A 70 -5.25 -8.26 6.10
C LEU A 70 -6.04 -7.42 5.12
N ASP A 71 -6.86 -6.52 5.65
CA ASP A 71 -7.76 -5.71 4.82
C ASP A 71 -7.89 -4.27 5.36
N GLY A 72 -8.51 -3.40 4.56
CA GLY A 72 -8.83 -2.02 4.92
C GLY A 72 -9.78 -1.39 3.90
N PRO A 73 -10.25 -0.16 4.15
CA PRO A 73 -11.16 0.53 3.27
C PRO A 73 -10.48 0.94 1.97
N ASP A 74 -11.28 1.05 0.91
CA ASP A 74 -10.92 1.70 -0.34
C ASP A 74 -10.41 3.13 -0.10
N LEU A 75 -9.51 3.58 -0.99
CA LEU A 75 -8.91 4.91 -0.91
C LEU A 75 -9.34 5.78 -2.08
N GLU A 76 -9.56 7.07 -1.81
CA GLU A 76 -9.93 8.07 -2.82
C GLU A 76 -9.07 9.33 -2.68
N TRP A 77 -8.44 9.76 -3.78
CA TRP A 77 -7.86 11.08 -3.95
C TRP A 77 -8.79 11.95 -4.81
N SER A 78 -9.62 12.75 -4.16
CA SER A 78 -10.59 13.62 -4.84
C SER A 78 -9.91 14.85 -5.48
N GLY A 79 -10.45 15.32 -6.62
CA GLY A 79 -9.93 16.48 -7.36
C GLY A 79 -8.52 16.26 -7.93
N SER A 80 -8.14 15.02 -8.18
CA SER A 80 -6.79 14.67 -8.59
C SER A 80 -6.54 14.89 -10.08
N THR A 81 -5.32 15.33 -10.39
CA THR A 81 -4.73 15.36 -11.72
C THR A 81 -3.38 14.69 -11.65
N ILE A 82 -3.38 13.36 -11.76
CA ILE A 82 -2.21 12.50 -11.60
C ILE A 82 -2.26 11.33 -12.57
N THR A 83 -1.10 10.71 -12.79
CA THR A 83 -0.95 9.42 -13.46
C THR A 83 -0.19 8.47 -12.54
N ALA A 84 -0.75 7.29 -12.25
CA ALA A 84 -0.15 6.28 -11.39
C ALA A 84 -0.26 4.89 -12.02
N ARG A 85 0.70 4.02 -11.69
CA ARG A 85 0.75 2.63 -12.13
C ARG A 85 0.72 1.65 -10.95
N TYR A 86 1.35 2.02 -9.85
CA TYR A 86 1.49 1.18 -8.68
C TYR A 86 0.93 1.88 -7.44
N ALA A 87 0.31 1.09 -6.56
CA ALA A 87 0.02 1.48 -5.19
C ALA A 87 0.94 0.68 -4.25
N VAL A 88 1.69 1.36 -3.39
CA VAL A 88 2.63 0.76 -2.45
C VAL A 88 2.10 0.93 -1.04
N ILE A 89 1.88 -0.19 -0.35
CA ILE A 89 1.44 -0.22 1.04
C ILE A 89 2.67 -0.36 1.95
N TYR A 90 2.79 0.51 2.95
CA TYR A 90 3.92 0.55 3.87
C TYR A 90 3.51 0.97 5.27
N ASP A 91 4.32 0.62 6.26
CA ASP A 91 4.18 1.11 7.62
C ASP A 91 4.93 2.43 7.78
N ALA A 92 4.18 3.51 8.03
CA ALA A 92 4.70 4.86 8.16
C ALA A 92 5.09 5.23 9.60
N THR A 93 4.90 4.33 10.56
CA THR A 93 5.15 4.58 11.99
C THR A 93 6.61 4.90 12.30
N PRO A 94 7.60 4.20 11.71
CA PRO A 94 8.99 4.59 11.88
C PRO A 94 9.26 6.00 11.33
N GLY A 95 10.11 6.77 12.01
CA GLY A 95 10.33 8.19 11.70
C GLY A 95 11.13 8.47 10.42
N THR A 96 11.74 7.46 9.79
CA THR A 96 12.59 7.63 8.60
C THR A 96 12.24 6.64 7.50
N ASP A 97 12.40 7.05 6.24
CA ASP A 97 12.12 6.20 5.08
C ASP A 97 13.04 4.97 5.00
N ALA A 98 14.24 5.04 5.58
CA ALA A 98 15.18 3.92 5.68
C ALA A 98 14.72 2.81 6.64
N THR A 99 13.70 3.07 7.46
CA THR A 99 13.20 2.13 8.47
C THR A 99 11.70 1.90 8.37
N ARG A 100 11.01 2.48 7.38
CA ARG A 100 9.57 2.29 7.14
C ARG A 100 9.36 1.05 6.28
N PRO A 101 8.96 -0.10 6.84
CA PRO A 101 8.92 -1.35 6.08
C PRO A 101 7.81 -1.33 5.03
N LEU A 102 8.12 -1.89 3.86
CA LEU A 102 7.16 -2.13 2.79
C LEU A 102 6.37 -3.40 3.10
N ILE A 103 5.07 -3.36 2.82
CA ILE A 103 4.13 -4.43 3.16
C ILE A 103 3.65 -5.14 1.90
N ALA A 104 3.17 -4.38 0.91
CA ALA A 104 2.65 -4.92 -0.35
C ALA A 104 2.73 -3.91 -1.49
N TYR A 105 2.57 -4.42 -2.70
CA TYR A 105 2.46 -3.66 -3.93
C TYR A 105 1.22 -4.11 -4.69
N SER A 106 0.48 -3.18 -5.24
CA SER A 106 -0.60 -3.43 -6.19
C SER A 106 -0.23 -2.79 -7.53
N ASP A 107 -0.16 -3.61 -8.58
CA ASP A 107 -0.06 -3.14 -9.97
C ASP A 107 -1.48 -2.93 -10.50
N LEU A 108 -1.76 -1.73 -11.00
CA LEU A 108 -3.06 -1.37 -11.56
C LEU A 108 -3.28 -1.96 -12.97
N GLY A 109 -2.32 -2.70 -13.50
CA GLY A 109 -2.34 -3.34 -14.82
C GLY A 109 -2.05 -2.38 -15.97
N GLY A 110 -2.08 -1.08 -15.71
CA GLY A 110 -1.93 0.00 -16.68
C GLY A 110 -1.72 1.34 -15.99
N ASP A 111 -1.27 2.34 -16.75
CA ASP A 111 -1.23 3.71 -16.26
C ASP A 111 -2.67 4.24 -16.11
N VAL A 112 -3.05 4.57 -14.89
CA VAL A 112 -4.36 5.16 -14.57
C VAL A 112 -4.16 6.66 -14.40
N SER A 113 -4.91 7.45 -15.16
CA SER A 113 -4.81 8.92 -15.14
C SER A 113 -6.13 9.57 -14.76
N THR A 114 -6.04 10.69 -14.06
CA THR A 114 -7.16 11.55 -13.68
C THR A 114 -6.89 13.00 -14.07
N THR A 115 -7.94 13.80 -14.26
CA THR A 115 -7.82 15.25 -14.49
C THR A 115 -8.98 15.94 -13.80
N ALA A 116 -8.70 16.66 -12.70
CA ALA A 116 -9.69 17.19 -11.77
C ALA A 116 -10.75 16.14 -11.34
N GLY A 117 -10.34 14.86 -11.28
CA GLY A 117 -11.20 13.71 -11.12
C GLY A 117 -11.03 13.03 -9.75
N LYS A 118 -11.51 11.80 -9.64
CA LYS A 118 -11.27 10.96 -8.46
C LYS A 118 -10.34 9.83 -8.88
N PHE A 119 -9.23 9.69 -8.18
CA PHE A 119 -8.38 8.51 -8.30
C PHE A 119 -8.74 7.58 -7.15
N THR A 120 -9.08 6.34 -7.45
CA THR A 120 -9.53 5.37 -6.44
C THR A 120 -8.69 4.12 -6.46
N ILE A 121 -8.45 3.57 -5.27
CA ILE A 121 -7.98 2.20 -5.11
C ILE A 121 -9.11 1.43 -4.43
N THR A 122 -9.64 0.44 -5.15
CA THR A 122 -10.61 -0.50 -4.62
C THR A 122 -9.90 -1.81 -4.35
N TRP A 123 -9.93 -2.27 -3.10
CA TRP A 123 -9.32 -3.53 -2.72
C TRP A 123 -10.20 -4.71 -3.14
N ASP A 124 -9.57 -5.85 -3.38
CA ASP A 124 -10.32 -7.08 -3.64
C ASP A 124 -11.13 -7.45 -2.39
N THR A 125 -12.32 -8.04 -2.59
CA THR A 125 -13.17 -8.47 -1.46
C THR A 125 -12.54 -9.60 -0.65
N ALA A 126 -11.55 -10.31 -1.21
CA ALA A 126 -10.71 -11.25 -0.50
C ALA A 126 -9.63 -10.58 0.37
N GLY A 127 -9.53 -9.25 0.35
CA GLY A 127 -8.59 -8.43 1.10
C GLY A 127 -7.31 -8.08 0.36
N ILE A 128 -6.43 -7.36 1.05
CA ILE A 128 -5.17 -6.84 0.50
C ILE A 128 -4.08 -7.92 0.54
N ILE A 129 -3.99 -8.66 1.64
CA ILE A 129 -3.07 -9.80 1.79
C ILE A 129 -3.84 -10.96 2.38
N THR A 130 -3.71 -12.13 1.74
CA THR A 130 -4.24 -13.39 2.25
C THR A 130 -3.08 -14.35 2.52
N SER A 131 -3.05 -14.92 3.72
CA SER A 131 -2.08 -15.94 4.12
C SER A 131 -2.82 -17.18 4.62
N THR A 132 -2.36 -18.36 4.22
CA THR A 132 -2.80 -19.63 4.80
C THR A 132 -1.73 -20.18 5.72
N THR A 133 -2.14 -20.94 6.74
CA THR A 133 -1.20 -21.62 7.66
C THR A 133 -0.91 -23.06 7.25
N ALA A 134 -1.46 -23.52 6.12
CA ALA A 134 -1.24 -24.83 5.52
C ALA A 134 -0.34 -24.70 4.30
#